data_AF-A0A1N6SNN3-F1
#
_entry.id   AF-A0A1N6SNN3-F1
#
_cell.length_a   1.000
_cell.length_b   1.000
_cell.length_c   1.000
_cell.angle_alpha   90.00
_cell.angle_beta   90.00
_cell.angle_gamma   90.00
#
_symmetry.space_group_name_H-M   'P 1'
#
loop_
_entity.id
_entity.type
_entity.pdbx_description
1 polymer ?
#
loop_
_entity_poly.entity_id
_entity_poly.type
_entity_poly.pdbx_seq_one_letter_code
_entity_poly.pdbx_strand_id
1 'polypeptide(L)'
;MSQRIVLLGSILLSGCAPATVTELTSADSSLQRFQIECSAPDDCQQQASLSCPQGYQETDRSQHTFTKVQMSMGGTDPMRGFSPSFPQISTFTIHTLLVQCPRKPAQPHPQGH
;
A
#
# COMPACT_ATOMS: atom_id res chain seq x y z
N MET A 1 -1.01 12.67 -36.22
CA MET A 1 -0.36 11.80 -35.23
C MET A 1 -0.56 12.44 -33.86
N SER A 2 -1.43 11.89 -33.00
CA SER A 2 -1.74 12.48 -31.69
C SER A 2 -1.42 11.46 -30.61
N GLN A 3 -0.35 11.73 -29.85
CA GLN A 3 0.09 10.95 -28.69
C GLN A 3 -0.92 11.14 -27.56
N ARG A 4 -1.72 10.11 -27.28
CA ARG A 4 -2.56 10.08 -26.08
C ARG A 4 -1.75 9.47 -24.94
N ILE A 5 -1.20 10.36 -24.12
CA ILE A 5 -0.60 10.05 -22.83
C ILE A 5 -1.68 9.38 -21.96
N VAL A 6 -1.46 8.12 -21.62
CA VAL A 6 -2.27 7.40 -20.63
C VAL A 6 -1.88 7.94 -19.27
N LEU A 7 -2.63 8.92 -18.76
CA LEU A 7 -2.52 9.34 -17.37
C LEU A 7 -2.99 8.17 -16.49
N LEU A 8 -2.03 7.48 -15.87
CA LEU A 8 -2.30 6.67 -14.70
C LEU A 8 -2.89 7.60 -13.64
N GLY A 9 -4.17 7.41 -13.33
CA GLY A 9 -4.88 8.16 -12.30
C GLY A 9 -4.31 7.81 -10.92
N SER A 10 -3.32 8.57 -10.48
CA SER A 10 -2.88 8.59 -9.09
C SER A 10 -3.95 9.31 -8.26
N ILE A 11 -4.87 8.54 -7.69
CA ILE A 11 -5.82 9.05 -6.71
C ILE A 11 -5.06 9.22 -5.40
N LEU A 12 -4.59 10.44 -5.15
CA LEU A 12 -4.09 10.88 -3.85
C LEU A 12 -5.29 11.04 -2.90
N LEU A 13 -5.73 9.94 -2.28
CA LEU A 13 -6.70 9.99 -1.18
C LEU A 13 -5.97 10.31 0.13
N SER A 14 -6.31 11.49 0.64
CA SER A 14 -6.06 12.04 1.98
C SER A 14 -5.79 11.05 3.13
N GLY A 15 -4.62 11.18 3.75
CA GLY A 15 -4.50 11.41 5.20
C GLY A 15 -4.69 10.26 6.21
N CYS A 16 -4.81 8.99 5.80
CA CYS A 16 -4.64 7.86 6.73
C CYS A 16 -3.26 7.22 6.57
N ALA A 17 -2.77 6.54 7.60
CA ALA A 17 -1.45 5.91 7.72
C ALA A 17 -0.97 5.29 6.39
N PRO A 18 0.35 5.20 6.10
CA PRO A 18 0.87 4.81 4.79
C PRO A 18 0.40 3.41 4.38
N ALA A 19 -0.78 3.35 3.79
CA ALA A 19 -1.40 2.18 3.23
C ALA A 19 -1.11 2.21 1.74
N THR A 20 -0.37 1.23 1.27
CA THR A 20 -0.01 1.13 -0.15
C THR A 20 -1.09 0.35 -0.87
N VAL A 21 -1.74 0.96 -1.86
CA VAL A 21 -2.75 0.29 -2.69
C VAL A 21 -2.18 0.04 -4.07
N THR A 22 -2.12 -1.22 -4.44
CA THR A 22 -1.68 -1.66 -5.77
C THR A 22 -2.87 -2.27 -6.49
N GLU A 23 -3.25 -1.70 -7.62
CA GLU A 23 -4.25 -2.32 -8.50
C GLU A 23 -3.63 -3.52 -9.20
N LEU A 24 -4.28 -4.68 -9.08
CA LEU A 24 -3.88 -5.92 -9.70
C LEU A 24 -4.68 -6.17 -10.97
N THR A 25 -4.05 -6.85 -11.92
CA THR A 25 -4.72 -7.28 -13.14
C THR A 25 -5.79 -8.32 -12.81
N SER A 26 -7.04 -8.03 -13.13
CA SER A 26 -8.12 -9.00 -13.04
C SER A 26 -8.23 -9.80 -14.34
N ALA A 27 -8.45 -11.11 -14.22
CA ALA A 27 -8.80 -11.95 -15.37
C ALA A 27 -10.23 -11.67 -15.87
N ASP A 28 -11.10 -11.17 -14.99
CA ASP A 28 -12.47 -10.77 -15.30
C ASP A 28 -12.53 -9.24 -15.40
N SER A 29 -12.94 -8.73 -16.56
CA SER A 29 -13.02 -7.29 -16.84
C SER A 29 -14.11 -6.59 -16.04
N SER A 30 -15.07 -7.34 -15.49
CA SER A 30 -16.12 -6.84 -14.60
C SER A 30 -15.65 -6.67 -13.15
N LEU A 31 -14.48 -7.20 -12.81
CA LEU A 31 -13.90 -7.14 -11.47
C LEU A 31 -12.62 -6.30 -11.46
N GLN A 32 -12.41 -5.60 -10.36
CA GLN A 32 -11.19 -4.88 -10.06
C GLN A 32 -10.58 -5.46 -8.79
N ARG A 33 -9.27 -5.68 -8.81
CA ARG A 33 -8.54 -6.30 -7.71
C ARG A 33 -7.55 -5.30 -7.14
N PHE A 34 -7.49 -5.22 -5.82
CA PHE A 34 -6.56 -4.36 -5.11
C PHE A 34 -5.79 -5.17 -4.08
N GLN A 35 -4.48 -5.01 -4.06
CA GLN A 35 -3.62 -5.43 -2.97
C GLN A 35 -3.33 -4.21 -2.10
N ILE A 36 -3.64 -4.32 -0.81
CA ILE A 36 -3.55 -3.23 0.14
C ILE A 36 -2.58 -3.64 1.23
N GLU A 37 -1.53 -2.85 1.44
CA GLU A 37 -0.50 -3.11 2.45
C GLU A 37 -0.51 -2.03 3.52
N CYS A 38 -0.64 -2.38 4.79
CA CYS A 38 -0.79 -1.43 5.90
C CYS A 38 -0.02 -1.87 7.15
N SER A 39 0.25 -0.92 8.04
CA SER A 39 0.85 -1.20 9.35
C SER A 39 -0.11 -1.84 10.35
N ALA A 40 -1.42 -1.68 10.17
CA ALA A 40 -2.44 -2.26 11.04
C ALA A 40 -3.59 -2.88 10.22
N PRO A 41 -4.27 -3.91 10.75
CA PRO A 41 -5.36 -4.57 10.03
C PRO A 41 -6.56 -3.65 9.79
N ASP A 42 -6.91 -2.79 10.75
CA ASP A 42 -8.04 -1.85 10.64
C ASP A 42 -7.83 -0.81 9.52
N ASP A 43 -6.60 -0.31 9.38
CA ASP A 43 -6.22 0.59 8.28
C ASP A 43 -6.46 -0.07 6.92
N CYS A 44 -6.13 -1.36 6.79
CA CYS A 44 -6.34 -2.12 5.57
C CYS A 44 -7.82 -2.32 5.24
N GLN A 45 -8.66 -2.58 6.23
CA GLN A 45 -10.11 -2.66 6.02
C GLN A 45 -10.71 -1.30 5.65
N GLN A 46 -10.25 -0.22 6.27
CA GLN A 46 -10.68 1.13 5.92
C GLN A 46 -10.27 1.46 4.49
N GLN A 47 -9.03 1.17 4.10
CA GLN A 47 -8.55 1.42 2.75
C GLN A 47 -9.28 0.55 1.71
N ALA A 48 -9.59 -0.70 2.02
CA ALA A 48 -10.42 -1.56 1.17
C ALA A 48 -11.81 -0.96 0.94
N SER A 49 -12.43 -0.42 1.99
CA SER A 49 -13.73 0.23 1.91
C SER A 49 -13.68 1.51 1.07
N LEU A 50 -12.57 2.25 1.11
CA LEU A 50 -12.33 3.44 0.27
C LEU A 50 -12.09 3.07 -1.20
N SER A 51 -11.32 2.01 -1.47
CA SER A 51 -11.08 1.51 -2.82
C SER A 51 -12.34 0.91 -3.45
N CYS A 52 -13.21 0.30 -2.64
CA CYS A 52 -14.39 -0.42 -3.07
C CYS A 52 -15.64 0.02 -2.29
N PRO A 53 -16.21 1.20 -2.59
CA PRO A 53 -17.32 1.78 -1.82
C PRO A 53 -18.65 1.04 -2.01
N GLN A 54 -18.77 0.19 -3.03
CA GLN A 54 -19.95 -0.65 -3.27
C GLN A 54 -19.90 -1.97 -2.48
N GLY A 55 -18.85 -2.17 -1.67
CA GLY A 55 -18.52 -3.44 -1.04
C GLY A 55 -17.38 -4.15 -1.79
N TYR A 56 -16.67 -4.98 -1.05
CA TYR A 56 -15.56 -5.79 -1.55
C TYR A 56 -15.64 -7.21 -1.00
N GLN A 57 -15.02 -8.13 -1.73
CA GLN A 57 -14.75 -9.49 -1.29
C GLN A 57 -13.27 -9.60 -0.93
N GLU A 58 -12.97 -9.98 0.30
CA GLU A 58 -11.61 -10.37 0.70
C GLU A 58 -11.29 -11.71 0.04
N THR A 59 -10.15 -11.77 -0.65
CA THR A 59 -9.71 -12.95 -1.41
C THR A 59 -8.41 -13.55 -0.92
N ASP A 60 -7.57 -12.74 -0.28
CA ASP A 60 -6.46 -13.22 0.51
C ASP A 60 -6.16 -12.22 1.62
N ARG A 61 -5.65 -12.73 2.75
CA ARG A 61 -5.18 -11.93 3.86
C ARG A 61 -3.91 -12.55 4.42
N SER A 62 -2.86 -11.76 4.43
CA SER A 62 -1.55 -12.17 4.91
C SER A 62 -0.91 -11.08 5.76
N GLN A 63 0.13 -11.45 6.49
CA GLN A 63 0.97 -10.50 7.20
C GLN A 63 2.41 -10.94 7.13
N HIS A 64 3.32 -9.98 7.07
CA HIS A 64 4.74 -10.19 7.05
C HIS A 64 5.40 -9.35 8.15
N THR A 65 6.08 -10.04 9.08
CA THR A 65 6.85 -9.39 10.14
C THR A 65 8.33 -9.50 9.81
N PHE A 66 9.03 -8.37 9.80
CA PHE A 66 10.47 -8.32 9.61
C PHE A 66 11.14 -7.49 10.71
N THR A 67 12.32 -7.95 11.12
CA THR A 67 13.14 -7.25 12.12
C THR A 67 14.33 -6.63 11.42
N LYS A 68 14.42 -5.30 11.49
CA LYS A 68 15.57 -4.54 11.01
C LYS A 68 16.55 -4.34 12.16
N VAL A 69 17.76 -4.83 11.99
CA VAL A 69 18.88 -4.56 12.91
C VAL A 69 19.75 -3.49 12.27
N GLN A 70 19.86 -2.33 12.91
CA GLN A 70 20.74 -1.25 12.48
C GLN A 70 21.98 -1.24 13.37
N MET A 71 23.12 -1.55 12.77
CA MET A 71 24.43 -1.44 13.41
C MET A 71 24.85 0.02 13.35
N SER A 72 24.98 0.67 14.50
CA SER A 72 25.64 1.97 14.59
C SER A 72 27.14 1.74 14.76
N MET A 73 27.97 2.35 13.92
CA MET A 73 29.40 2.35 14.16
C MET A 73 29.64 3.21 15.40
N GLY A 74 30.23 2.62 16.44
CA GLY A 74 30.52 3.27 17.71
C GLY A 74 31.12 4.67 17.55
N GLY A 75 30.80 5.56 18.48
CA GLY A 75 31.40 6.89 18.51
C GLY A 75 32.84 6.83 19.02
N THR A 76 33.74 7.57 18.38
CA THR A 76 35.06 7.85 18.95
C THR A 76 35.02 9.16 19.74
N ASP A 77 35.23 9.06 21.04
CA ASP A 77 35.40 10.21 21.92
C ASP A 77 36.90 10.45 22.17
N PRO A 78 37.43 11.67 21.97
CA PRO A 78 38.86 11.95 22.12
C PRO A 78 39.39 11.84 23.56
N MET A 79 38.52 11.87 24.58
CA MET A 79 38.89 11.75 26.00
C MET A 79 38.63 10.35 26.58
N ARG A 80 37.68 9.59 26.02
CA ARG A 80 37.23 8.28 26.52
C ARG A 80 37.53 7.10 25.59
N GLY A 81 38.02 7.36 24.37
CA GLY A 81 38.28 6.32 23.37
C GLY A 81 37.02 5.84 22.63
N PHE A 82 37.06 4.64 22.06
CA PHE A 82 35.95 4.06 21.28
C PHE A 82 34.83 3.58 22.21
N SER A 83 33.61 4.10 22.01
CA SER A 83 32.39 3.60 22.66
C SER A 83 31.59 2.75 21.68
N PRO A 84 31.47 1.42 21.89
CA PRO A 84 30.65 0.59 21.03
C PRO A 84 29.17 1.00 21.16
N SER A 85 28.47 1.12 20.03
CA SER A 85 27.03 1.32 20.03
C SER A 85 26.31 0.00 20.19
N PHE A 86 25.21 -0.01 20.93
CA PHE A 86 24.28 -1.15 20.92
C PHE A 86 23.50 -1.17 19.61
N PRO A 87 23.22 -2.36 19.05
CA PRO A 87 22.41 -2.47 17.84
C PRO A 87 21.01 -1.94 18.11
N GLN A 88 20.51 -1.07 17.22
CA GLN A 88 19.12 -0.65 17.25
C GLN A 88 18.28 -1.70 16.53
N ILE A 89 17.38 -2.34 17.27
CA ILE A 89 16.48 -3.38 16.74
C ILE A 89 15.10 -2.77 16.59
N SER A 90 14.52 -2.86 15.40
CA SER A 90 13.14 -2.42 15.13
C SER A 90 12.39 -3.53 14.42
N THR A 91 11.24 -3.91 14.95
CA THR A 91 10.35 -4.92 14.35
C THR A 91 9.17 -4.22 13.70
N PHE A 92 8.88 -4.59 12.45
CA PHE A 92 7.80 -4.05 11.66
C PHE A 92 6.90 -5.19 11.22
N THR A 93 5.59 -4.98 11.30
CA THR A 93 4.60 -5.88 10.72
C THR A 93 3.85 -5.13 9.63
N ILE A 94 3.80 -5.73 8.45
CA ILE A 94 2.99 -5.27 7.33
C ILE A 94 1.86 -6.28 7.17
N HIS A 95 0.63 -5.78 7.15
CA HIS A 95 -0.55 -6.54 6.81
C HIS A 95 -0.87 -6.33 5.34
N THR A 96 -1.14 -7.40 4.61
CA THR A 96 -1.52 -7.38 3.21
C THR A 96 -2.93 -7.93 3.07
N LEU A 97 -3.79 -7.19 2.40
CA LEU A 97 -5.19 -7.51 2.17
C LEU A 97 -5.46 -7.45 0.67
N LEU A 98 -5.82 -8.58 0.07
CA LEU A 98 -6.25 -8.65 -1.32
C LEU A 98 -7.77 -8.64 -1.38
N VAL A 99 -8.30 -7.61 -2.02
CA VAL A 99 -9.74 -7.44 -2.21
C VAL A 99 -10.11 -7.43 -3.67
N GLN A 100 -11.31 -7.90 -3.96
CA GLN A 100 -11.93 -7.80 -5.27
C GLN A 100 -13.26 -7.08 -5.14
N CYS A 101 -13.54 -6.16 -6.06
CA CYS A 101 -14.82 -5.48 -6.11
C CYS A 101 -15.30 -5.30 -7.54
N PRO A 102 -16.63 -5.18 -7.75
CA PRO A 102 -17.17 -4.91 -9.07
C PRO A 102 -16.59 -3.61 -9.61
N ARG A 103 -16.03 -3.69 -10.81
CA ARG A 103 -15.49 -2.54 -11.53
C ARG A 103 -16.66 -1.60 -11.82
N LYS A 104 -16.56 -0.33 -11.43
CA LYS A 104 -17.55 0.67 -11.86
C LYS A 104 -17.60 0.63 -13.40
N PRO A 105 -18.79 0.52 -14.02
CA PRO A 105 -18.89 0.63 -15.46
C PRO A 105 -18.30 1.98 -15.86
N ALA A 106 -17.45 1.99 -16.88
CA ALA A 106 -16.97 3.22 -17.48
C ALA A 106 -18.20 4.01 -17.88
N GLN A 107 -18.42 5.14 -17.21
CA GLN A 107 -19.54 6.03 -17.50
C GLN A 107 -19.50 6.30 -19.01
N PRO A 108 -20.56 5.96 -19.78
CA PRO A 108 -20.54 6.21 -21.21
C PRO A 108 -20.29 7.71 -21.39
N HIS A 109 -19.24 8.05 -22.13
CA HIS A 109 -18.99 9.43 -22.54
C HIS A 109 -20.30 9.95 -23.12
N PRO A 110 -20.78 11.14 -22.73
CA PRO A 110 -21.88 11.75 -23.45
C PRO A 110 -21.41 11.93 -24.89
N GLN A 111 -21.96 11.14 -25.82
CA GLN A 111 -21.86 11.43 -27.23
C GLN A 111 -22.57 12.78 -27.41
N GLY A 112 -21.78 13.84 -27.52
CA GLY A 112 -22.24 15.13 -27.98
C GLY A 112 -22.81 14.93 -29.38
N HIS A 113 -24.12 15.11 -29.49
CA HIS A 113 -24.84 15.35 -30.74
C HIS A 113 -24.46 16.72 -31.32
#